data_AF-A0A0B3A100-F1
#
_entry.id   AF-A0A0B3A100-F1
#
_cell.length_a   1.000
_cell.length_b   1.000
_cell.length_c   1.000
_cell.angle_alpha   90.00
_cell.angle_beta   90.00
_cell.angle_gamma   90.00
#
_symmetry.space_group_name_H-M   'P 1'
#
loop_
_entity.id
_entity.type
_entity.pdbx_description
1 polymer ?
#
loop_
_entity_poly.entity_id
_entity_poly.type
_entity_poly.pdbx_seq_one_letter_code
_entity_poly.pdbx_strand_id
1 'polypeptide(L)'
;MDGVAVCARFMVNAGRALKSLSPDDPDRMLFDSLRGKRSLYAAKAVILGSNAVYQYLSLIGRHHKKDPFDKEVVKAYWLGNALSFSMQEEHIASLIKDLQVPQDVKKELLRTIPEKARPTHLSHLLHLVRAGASIHVDAMRIASARVIKIKRAAALIEYSPVYSPLRLAPRVKRAAQYHKKLCIPSVGDIVALHHGWIVAKLSRDQAAAMAAHTKDLIEKNTV
;
A
#
# COMPACT_ATOMS: atom_id res chain seq x y z
N MET A 1 3.89 -18.55 0.59
CA MET A 1 3.12 -17.66 -0.29
C MET A 1 4.11 -16.72 -0.96
N ASP A 2 4.15 -16.77 -2.28
CA ASP A 2 5.02 -15.99 -3.17
C ASP A 2 4.86 -14.47 -2.94
N GLY A 3 5.97 -13.71 -2.86
CA GLY A 3 5.93 -12.26 -2.65
C GLY A 3 5.32 -11.48 -3.83
N VAL A 4 5.41 -12.00 -5.06
CA VAL A 4 4.66 -11.47 -6.22
C VAL A 4 3.16 -11.53 -5.95
N ALA A 5 2.67 -12.66 -5.43
CA ALA A 5 1.25 -12.81 -5.10
C ALA A 5 0.83 -11.89 -3.94
N VAL A 6 1.71 -11.66 -2.96
CA VAL A 6 1.45 -10.67 -1.89
C VAL A 6 1.38 -9.27 -2.47
N CYS A 7 2.34 -8.88 -3.31
CA CYS A 7 2.39 -7.54 -3.91
C CYS A 7 1.18 -7.29 -4.81
N ALA A 8 0.85 -8.26 -5.67
CA ALA A 8 -0.33 -8.18 -6.54
C ALA A 8 -1.61 -7.96 -5.73
N ARG A 9 -1.75 -8.62 -4.58
CA ARG A 9 -2.93 -8.46 -3.72
C ARG A 9 -3.13 -7.04 -3.21
N PHE A 10 -2.05 -6.33 -2.90
CA PHE A 10 -2.12 -4.93 -2.50
C PHE A 10 -2.24 -3.99 -3.70
N MET A 11 -1.65 -4.32 -4.85
CA MET A 11 -1.73 -3.46 -6.04
C MET A 11 -3.08 -3.46 -6.74
N VAL A 12 -3.88 -4.53 -6.63
CA VAL A 12 -5.20 -4.57 -7.27
C VAL A 12 -6.06 -3.44 -6.72
N ASN A 13 -6.39 -2.46 -7.55
CA ASN A 13 -7.42 -1.48 -7.26
C ASN A 13 -8.79 -2.11 -7.50
N ALA A 14 -9.19 -2.99 -6.58
CA ALA A 14 -10.46 -3.71 -6.68
C ALA A 14 -11.68 -2.76 -6.56
N GLY A 15 -11.47 -1.50 -6.15
CA GLY A 15 -12.48 -0.45 -6.16
C GLY A 15 -12.98 -0.09 -7.56
N ARG A 16 -12.19 -0.36 -8.62
CA ARG A 16 -12.65 -0.30 -10.01
C ARG A 16 -13.54 -1.51 -10.29
N ALA A 17 -14.54 -1.33 -11.16
CA ALA A 17 -15.37 -2.44 -11.61
C ALA A 17 -14.54 -3.43 -12.45
N LEU A 18 -13.80 -4.35 -11.82
CA LEU A 18 -12.84 -5.27 -12.46
C LEU A 18 -13.43 -6.08 -13.64
N LYS A 19 -14.76 -6.22 -13.68
CA LYS A 19 -15.48 -6.88 -14.77
C LYS A 19 -15.58 -6.04 -16.04
N SER A 20 -15.57 -4.72 -15.94
CA SER A 20 -15.62 -3.78 -17.08
C SER A 20 -14.24 -3.43 -17.63
N LEU A 21 -13.17 -3.93 -17.00
CA LEU A 21 -11.80 -3.71 -17.45
C LEU A 21 -11.44 -4.68 -18.57
N SER A 22 -10.65 -4.20 -19.54
CA SER A 22 -10.12 -5.05 -20.60
C SER A 22 -9.18 -6.13 -20.02
N PRO A 23 -8.97 -7.25 -20.72
CA PRO A 23 -8.06 -8.31 -20.27
C PRO A 23 -6.60 -7.88 -20.04
N ASP A 24 -6.20 -6.77 -20.66
CA ASP A 24 -4.85 -6.21 -20.59
C ASP A 24 -4.75 -5.03 -19.61
N ASP A 25 -5.85 -4.65 -18.96
CA ASP A 25 -5.81 -3.67 -17.88
C ASP A 25 -5.03 -4.24 -16.68
N PRO A 26 -4.02 -3.52 -16.15
CA PRO A 26 -3.16 -3.98 -15.06
C PRO A 26 -3.90 -4.56 -13.84
N ASP A 27 -4.98 -3.93 -13.38
CA ASP A 27 -5.75 -4.40 -12.23
C ASP A 27 -6.41 -5.76 -12.53
N ARG A 28 -6.89 -5.92 -13.77
CA ARG A 28 -7.47 -7.19 -14.23
C ARG A 28 -6.40 -8.27 -14.33
N MET A 29 -5.22 -7.95 -14.88
CA MET A 29 -4.11 -8.89 -14.98
C MET A 29 -3.67 -9.40 -13.60
N LEU A 30 -3.50 -8.49 -12.64
CA LEU A 30 -3.12 -8.82 -11.26
C LEU A 30 -4.19 -9.71 -10.60
N PHE A 31 -5.46 -9.34 -10.72
CA PHE A 31 -6.55 -10.09 -10.12
C PHE A 31 -6.73 -11.49 -10.73
N ASP A 32 -6.66 -11.62 -12.06
CA ASP A 32 -6.78 -12.92 -12.73
C ASP A 32 -5.58 -13.83 -12.43
N SER A 33 -4.38 -13.26 -12.22
CA SER A 33 -3.22 -14.02 -11.75
C SER A 33 -3.45 -14.59 -10.34
N LEU A 34 -4.01 -13.80 -9.41
CA LEU A 34 -4.38 -14.27 -8.07
C LEU A 34 -5.49 -15.33 -8.09
N ARG A 35 -6.30 -15.37 -9.15
CA ARG A 35 -7.34 -16.40 -9.35
C ARG A 35 -6.81 -17.68 -9.99
N GLY A 36 -5.57 -17.70 -10.47
CA GLY A 36 -5.01 -18.80 -11.26
C GLY A 36 -5.53 -18.84 -12.70
N LYS A 37 -6.15 -17.74 -13.18
CA LYS A 37 -6.57 -17.59 -14.58
C LYS A 37 -5.44 -17.09 -15.49
N ARG A 38 -4.36 -16.63 -14.88
CA ARG A 38 -3.13 -16.16 -15.53
C ARG A 38 -1.94 -16.52 -14.63
N SER A 39 -0.74 -16.59 -15.19
CA SER A 39 0.48 -16.91 -14.44
C SER A 39 0.91 -15.76 -13.53
N LEU A 40 1.61 -16.07 -12.43
CA LEU A 40 2.24 -15.04 -11.60
C LEU A 40 3.35 -14.26 -12.32
N TYR A 41 3.90 -14.80 -13.42
CA TYR A 41 4.81 -14.06 -14.29
C TYR A 41 4.15 -12.79 -14.87
N ALA A 42 2.89 -12.88 -15.28
CA ALA A 42 2.17 -11.71 -15.78
C ALA A 42 1.92 -10.67 -14.67
N ALA A 43 1.61 -11.10 -13.45
CA ALA A 43 1.53 -10.19 -12.31
C ALA A 43 2.89 -9.53 -12.02
N LYS A 44 3.98 -10.30 -12.09
CA LYS A 44 5.36 -9.79 -11.94
C LYS A 44 5.67 -8.73 -13.00
N ALA A 45 5.29 -8.94 -14.26
CA ALA A 45 5.47 -7.97 -15.33
C ALA A 45 4.73 -6.65 -15.05
N VAL A 46 3.49 -6.71 -14.56
CA VAL A 46 2.74 -5.52 -14.14
C VAL A 46 3.44 -4.79 -12.99
N ILE A 47 3.94 -5.52 -11.99
CA ILE A 47 4.65 -4.91 -10.85
C ILE A 47 5.96 -4.26 -11.30
N LEU A 48 6.72 -4.91 -12.19
CA LEU A 48 7.96 -4.37 -12.76
C LEU A 48 7.72 -3.12 -13.61
N GLY A 49 6.60 -3.07 -14.34
CA GLY A 49 6.18 -1.87 -15.09
C GLY A 49 5.73 -0.71 -14.20
N SER A 50 5.44 -0.96 -12.91
CA SER A 50 5.14 0.10 -11.95
C SER A 50 6.43 0.68 -11.38
N ASN A 51 6.92 1.77 -11.99
CA ASN A 51 8.14 2.45 -11.57
C ASN A 51 8.16 2.75 -10.06
N ALA A 52 7.05 3.26 -9.50
CA ALA A 52 6.99 3.59 -8.08
C ALA A 52 7.11 2.35 -7.17
N VAL A 53 6.30 1.30 -7.40
CA VAL A 53 6.31 0.12 -6.51
C VAL A 53 7.66 -0.60 -6.60
N TYR A 54 8.15 -0.87 -7.82
CA TYR A 54 9.38 -1.64 -7.98
C TYR A 54 10.62 -0.91 -7.46
N GLN A 55 10.69 0.42 -7.59
CA GLN A 55 11.80 1.19 -7.03
C GLN A 55 11.89 1.07 -5.51
N TYR A 56 10.76 1.13 -4.80
CA TYR A 56 10.75 0.97 -3.34
C TYR A 56 11.07 -0.47 -2.92
N LEU A 57 10.53 -1.48 -3.61
CA LEU A 57 10.87 -2.88 -3.36
C LEU A 57 12.37 -3.12 -3.58
N SER A 58 12.93 -2.57 -4.66
CA SER A 58 14.34 -2.68 -4.98
C SER A 58 15.23 -1.96 -3.96
N LEU A 59 14.81 -0.78 -3.48
CA LEU A 59 15.51 -0.05 -2.44
C LEU A 59 15.62 -0.88 -1.16
N ILE A 60 14.48 -1.37 -0.65
CA ILE A 60 14.43 -2.16 0.59
C ILE A 60 15.20 -3.47 0.41
N GLY A 61 14.99 -4.16 -0.73
CA GLY A 61 15.70 -5.40 -1.06
C GLY A 61 17.22 -5.19 -1.11
N ARG A 62 17.70 -4.18 -1.82
CA ARG A 62 19.13 -3.86 -1.93
C ARG A 62 19.75 -3.54 -0.56
N HIS A 63 19.10 -2.69 0.23
CA HIS A 63 19.61 -2.31 1.56
C HIS A 63 19.76 -3.53 2.48
N HIS A 64 18.82 -4.47 2.41
CA HIS A 64 18.79 -5.67 3.26
C HIS A 64 19.35 -6.93 2.58
N LYS A 65 19.97 -6.82 1.39
CA LYS A 65 20.49 -7.94 0.59
C LYS A 65 19.45 -9.06 0.34
N LYS A 66 18.22 -8.66 0.02
CA LYS A 66 17.07 -9.52 -0.26
C LYS A 66 16.56 -9.31 -1.69
N ASP A 67 15.93 -10.35 -2.24
CA ASP A 67 15.19 -10.23 -3.48
C ASP A 67 14.07 -9.17 -3.34
N PRO A 68 13.84 -8.29 -4.34
CA PRO A 68 12.76 -7.30 -4.28
C PRO A 68 11.36 -7.90 -4.10
N PHE A 69 11.16 -9.15 -4.52
CA PHE A 69 9.94 -9.92 -4.31
C PHE A 69 10.04 -10.91 -3.15
N ASP A 70 11.04 -10.79 -2.26
CA ASP A 70 11.01 -11.43 -0.94
C ASP A 70 9.75 -10.94 -0.21
N LYS A 71 9.01 -11.87 0.38
CA LYS A 71 7.74 -11.60 1.04
C LYS A 71 7.85 -10.53 2.14
N GLU A 72 8.96 -10.51 2.88
CA GLU A 72 9.19 -9.52 3.93
C GLU A 72 9.55 -8.15 3.34
N VAL A 73 10.23 -8.09 2.19
CA VAL A 73 10.46 -6.83 1.45
C VAL A 73 9.13 -6.26 0.95
N VAL A 74 8.28 -7.09 0.36
CA VAL A 74 6.95 -6.68 -0.12
C VAL A 74 6.08 -6.16 1.02
N LYS A 75 6.05 -6.86 2.16
CA LYS A 75 5.31 -6.39 3.34
C LYS A 75 5.92 -5.11 3.93
N ALA A 76 7.24 -4.96 3.91
CA ALA A 76 7.91 -3.75 4.39
C ALA A 76 7.40 -2.52 3.66
N TYR A 77 7.25 -2.61 2.35
CA TYR A 77 6.67 -1.54 1.54
C TYR A 77 5.17 -1.34 1.83
N TRP A 78 4.35 -2.39 1.73
CA TRP A 78 2.88 -2.22 1.79
C TRP A 78 2.33 -1.95 3.21
N LEU A 79 2.88 -2.62 4.22
CA LEU A 79 2.36 -2.62 5.59
C LEU A 79 3.28 -1.92 6.59
N GLY A 80 4.58 -1.84 6.27
CA GLY A 80 5.61 -1.55 7.26
C GLY A 80 6.00 -2.81 8.06
N ASN A 81 7.30 -3.00 8.26
CA ASN A 81 7.86 -4.00 9.19
C ASN A 81 9.28 -3.56 9.59
N ALA A 82 10.02 -4.43 10.28
CA ALA A 82 11.39 -4.13 10.71
C ALA A 82 12.32 -3.67 9.58
N LEU A 83 12.14 -4.15 8.34
CA LEU A 83 13.01 -3.78 7.21
C LEU A 83 12.81 -2.33 6.79
N SER A 84 11.56 -1.86 6.64
CA SER A 84 11.31 -0.45 6.28
C SER A 84 11.44 0.47 7.49
N PHE A 85 11.22 -0.03 8.71
CA PHE A 85 11.33 0.77 9.93
C PHE A 85 12.76 1.01 10.40
N SER A 86 13.74 0.23 9.92
CA SER A 86 15.16 0.52 10.13
C SER A 86 15.72 1.56 9.15
N MET A 87 14.93 1.99 8.16
CA MET A 87 15.34 2.93 7.12
C MET A 87 14.74 4.32 7.38
N GLN A 88 15.38 5.36 6.86
CA GLN A 88 15.10 6.78 7.10
C GLN A 88 14.94 7.58 5.79
N GLU A 89 14.65 8.87 5.87
CA GLU A 89 14.36 9.73 4.72
C GLU A 89 15.48 9.73 3.66
N GLU A 90 16.74 9.59 4.07
CA GLU A 90 17.90 9.61 3.17
C GLU A 90 17.87 8.47 2.15
N HIS A 91 17.25 7.35 2.52
CA HIS A 91 17.08 6.22 1.61
C HIS A 91 16.07 6.54 0.52
N ILE A 92 15.00 7.27 0.84
CA ILE A 92 14.04 7.78 -0.17
C ILE A 92 14.72 8.85 -1.01
N ALA A 93 15.51 9.74 -0.40
CA ALA A 93 16.29 10.74 -1.13
C ALA A 93 17.24 10.11 -2.15
N SER A 94 17.85 8.94 -1.85
CA SER A 94 18.67 8.21 -2.83
C SER A 94 17.87 7.76 -4.06
N LEU A 95 16.62 7.30 -3.88
CA LEU A 95 15.76 6.94 -5.01
C LEU A 95 15.50 8.15 -5.92
N ILE A 96 15.22 9.31 -5.32
CA ILE A 96 14.94 10.54 -6.07
C ILE A 96 16.19 11.01 -6.85
N LYS A 97 17.37 10.90 -6.23
CA LYS A 97 18.64 11.24 -6.87
C LYS A 97 18.91 10.38 -8.10
N ASP A 98 18.50 9.12 -8.08
CA ASP A 98 18.68 8.17 -9.18
C ASP A 98 17.65 8.32 -10.32
N LEU A 99 16.57 9.10 -10.12
CA LEU A 99 15.56 9.32 -11.17
C LEU A 99 16.16 9.99 -12.40
N GLN A 100 15.71 9.61 -13.59
CA GLN A 100 16.12 10.24 -14.85
C GLN A 100 15.17 11.42 -15.17
N VAL A 101 15.20 12.44 -14.32
CA VAL A 101 14.39 13.66 -14.43
C VAL A 101 15.26 14.92 -14.30
N PRO A 102 14.80 16.09 -14.78
CA PRO A 102 15.52 17.36 -14.63
C PRO A 102 15.93 17.69 -13.19
N GLN A 103 17.05 18.40 -13.01
CA GLN A 103 17.64 18.65 -11.68
C GLN A 103 16.78 19.54 -10.79
N ASP A 104 16.09 20.52 -11.37
CA ASP A 104 15.06 21.33 -10.72
C ASP A 104 13.91 20.46 -10.19
N VAL A 105 13.43 19.50 -10.99
CA VAL A 105 12.41 18.52 -10.56
C VAL A 105 12.94 17.66 -9.40
N LYS A 106 14.19 17.18 -9.46
CA LYS A 106 14.80 16.44 -8.34
C LYS A 106 14.86 17.27 -7.06
N LYS A 107 15.28 18.53 -7.16
CA LYS A 107 15.36 19.45 -6.01
C LYS A 107 13.99 19.63 -5.37
N GLU A 108 12.94 19.79 -6.17
CA GLU A 108 11.58 19.93 -5.67
C GLU A 108 11.07 18.63 -5.01
N LEU A 109 11.30 17.48 -5.65
CA LEU A 109 10.96 16.18 -5.07
C LEU A 109 11.70 15.93 -3.74
N LEU A 110 12.96 16.34 -3.60
CA LEU A 110 13.71 16.18 -2.36
C LEU A 110 13.13 17.05 -1.22
N ARG A 111 12.65 18.26 -1.52
CA ARG A 111 12.05 19.17 -0.52
C ARG A 111 10.70 18.68 -0.01
N THR A 112 10.02 17.84 -0.79
CA THR A 112 8.67 17.36 -0.50
C THR A 112 8.67 16.01 0.24
N ILE A 113 9.83 15.40 0.50
CA ILE A 113 9.91 14.20 1.34
C ILE A 113 9.25 14.49 2.70
N PRO A 114 8.29 13.64 3.16
CA PRO A 114 7.67 13.81 4.46
C PRO A 114 8.67 13.66 5.63
N GLU A 115 8.47 14.39 6.72
CA GLU A 115 9.20 14.15 7.97
C GLU A 115 8.90 12.74 8.46
N LYS A 116 9.93 12.02 8.92
CA LYS A 116 9.92 10.61 9.33
C LYS A 116 9.50 9.64 8.22
N ALA A 117 9.66 10.03 6.96
CA ALA A 117 9.36 9.16 5.85
C ALA A 117 10.26 7.92 5.85
N ARG A 118 9.61 6.77 5.77
CA ARG A 118 10.23 5.45 5.63
C ARG A 118 9.83 4.84 4.28
N PRO A 119 10.57 3.91 3.67
CA PRO A 119 10.21 3.31 2.39
C PRO A 119 8.97 2.40 2.52
N THR A 120 7.82 3.04 2.64
CA THR A 120 6.50 2.44 2.79
C THR A 120 5.54 3.09 1.80
N HIS A 121 4.47 2.39 1.47
CA HIS A 121 3.45 2.88 0.56
C HIS A 121 2.83 4.19 1.05
N LEU A 122 2.54 4.32 2.36
CA LEU A 122 1.99 5.54 2.92
C LEU A 122 2.93 6.74 2.75
N SER A 123 4.24 6.58 3.01
CA SER A 123 5.21 7.66 2.79
C SER A 123 5.27 8.10 1.34
N HIS A 124 5.18 7.16 0.40
CA HIS A 124 5.11 7.48 -1.02
C HIS A 124 3.86 8.31 -1.35
N LEU A 125 2.69 7.93 -0.83
CA LEU A 125 1.46 8.71 -1.01
C LEU A 125 1.59 10.12 -0.45
N LEU A 126 2.14 10.27 0.76
CA LEU A 126 2.31 11.60 1.36
C LEU A 126 3.34 12.45 0.61
N HIS A 127 4.39 11.82 0.08
CA HIS A 127 5.34 12.51 -0.78
C HIS A 127 4.67 13.07 -2.03
N LEU A 128 3.79 12.30 -2.67
CA LEU A 128 2.99 12.77 -3.81
C LEU A 128 2.07 13.94 -3.42
N VAL A 129 1.37 13.87 -2.28
CA VAL A 129 0.53 14.99 -1.78
C VAL A 129 1.36 16.25 -1.59
N ARG A 130 2.52 16.15 -0.93
CA ARG A 130 3.42 17.28 -0.69
C ARG A 130 4.01 17.84 -1.98
N ALA A 131 4.19 17.00 -3.00
CA ALA A 131 4.56 17.40 -4.35
C ALA A 131 3.38 17.95 -5.20
N GLY A 132 2.20 18.16 -4.59
CA GLY A 132 1.04 18.79 -5.23
C GLY A 132 0.07 17.84 -5.93
N ALA A 133 0.25 16.52 -5.81
CA ALA A 133 -0.67 15.56 -6.40
C ALA A 133 -2.02 15.54 -5.65
N SER A 134 -3.12 15.70 -6.39
CA SER A 134 -4.47 15.54 -5.86
C SER A 134 -4.81 14.05 -5.75
N ILE A 135 -4.56 13.46 -4.57
CA ILE A 135 -4.83 12.05 -4.30
C ILE A 135 -5.78 11.85 -3.12
N HIS A 136 -6.62 10.82 -3.21
CA HIS A 136 -7.51 10.44 -2.11
C HIS A 136 -6.81 9.49 -1.14
N VAL A 137 -6.03 10.07 -0.21
CA VAL A 137 -5.15 9.32 0.71
C VAL A 137 -5.88 8.22 1.48
N ASP A 138 -7.10 8.42 1.96
CA ASP A 138 -7.83 7.37 2.71
C ASP A 138 -8.14 6.14 1.86
N ALA A 139 -8.46 6.34 0.58
CA ALA A 139 -8.74 5.23 -0.32
C ALA A 139 -7.47 4.49 -0.75
N MET A 140 -6.37 5.21 -0.94
CA MET A 140 -5.11 4.65 -1.45
C MET A 140 -4.20 4.09 -0.37
N ARG A 141 -4.25 4.57 0.88
CA ARG A 141 -3.41 3.99 1.93
C ARG A 141 -3.87 2.59 2.31
N ILE A 142 -2.97 1.83 2.90
CA ILE A 142 -3.35 0.62 3.61
C ILE A 142 -3.83 0.98 5.02
N ALA A 143 -5.11 0.75 5.31
CA ALA A 143 -5.70 1.00 6.62
C ALA A 143 -5.93 -0.31 7.39
N SER A 144 -5.73 -0.31 8.70
CA SER A 144 -6.16 -1.42 9.57
C SER A 144 -7.62 -1.21 9.97
N ALA A 145 -8.38 -2.31 9.98
CA ALA A 145 -9.78 -2.28 10.37
C ALA A 145 -10.20 -3.56 11.10
N ARG A 146 -11.17 -3.44 12.01
CA ARG A 146 -11.77 -4.59 12.69
C ARG A 146 -13.03 -5.01 11.95
N VAL A 147 -13.18 -6.30 11.69
CA VAL A 147 -14.40 -6.86 11.09
C VAL A 147 -15.48 -7.00 12.17
N ILE A 148 -16.57 -6.25 12.01
CA ILE A 148 -17.68 -6.21 12.98
C ILE A 148 -18.77 -7.21 12.59
N LYS A 149 -19.09 -7.30 11.30
CA LYS A 149 -20.12 -8.20 10.78
C LYS A 149 -19.81 -8.57 9.34
N ILE A 150 -20.21 -9.76 8.92
CA ILE A 150 -20.11 -10.21 7.54
C ILE A 150 -21.52 -10.38 6.96
N LYS A 151 -21.76 -9.86 5.75
CA LYS A 151 -23.00 -10.00 4.99
C LYS A 151 -22.67 -10.29 3.52
N ARG A 152 -22.96 -11.52 3.07
CA ARG A 152 -22.76 -11.96 1.68
C ARG A 152 -21.32 -11.71 1.18
N ALA A 153 -21.10 -10.71 0.33
CA ALA A 153 -19.81 -10.37 -0.28
C ALA A 153 -19.17 -9.09 0.31
N ALA A 154 -19.70 -8.59 1.42
CA ALA A 154 -19.21 -7.41 2.11
C ALA A 154 -19.11 -7.65 3.62
N ALA A 155 -18.24 -6.90 4.26
CA ALA A 155 -18.10 -6.85 5.70
C ALA A 155 -18.37 -5.43 6.19
N LEU A 156 -19.09 -5.31 7.31
CA LEU A 156 -19.09 -4.09 8.10
C LEU A 156 -17.78 -4.07 8.89
N ILE A 157 -16.99 -3.04 8.67
CA ILE A 157 -15.69 -2.84 9.31
C ILE A 157 -15.74 -1.59 10.18
N GLU A 158 -14.85 -1.52 11.16
CA GLU A 158 -14.56 -0.31 11.93
C GLU A 158 -13.09 0.09 11.72
N TYR A 159 -12.84 1.32 11.27
CA TYR A 159 -11.50 1.83 10.99
C TYR A 159 -11.42 3.34 11.26
N SER A 160 -10.22 3.88 11.43
CA SER A 160 -9.97 5.33 11.55
C SER A 160 -9.66 5.88 10.15
N PRO A 161 -10.52 6.74 9.57
CA PRO A 161 -10.29 7.31 8.24
C PRO A 161 -9.33 8.50 8.29
N VAL A 162 -8.82 8.89 7.13
CA VAL A 162 -8.04 10.12 6.93
C VAL A 162 -8.85 11.11 6.10
N TYR A 163 -9.04 12.33 6.60
CA TYR A 163 -9.70 13.39 5.83
C TYR A 163 -8.72 14.46 5.38
N SER A 164 -9.19 15.35 4.51
CA SER A 164 -8.50 16.57 4.13
C SER A 164 -8.95 17.73 5.06
N PRO A 165 -8.04 18.58 5.56
CA PRO A 165 -6.58 18.47 5.48
C PRO A 165 -6.08 17.21 6.22
N LEU A 166 -4.92 16.68 5.81
CA LEU A 166 -4.41 15.35 6.17
C LEU A 166 -4.49 15.05 7.68
N ARG A 167 -5.59 14.43 8.12
CA ARG A 167 -5.88 14.19 9.54
C ARG A 167 -6.54 12.85 9.76
N LEU A 168 -6.03 12.09 10.73
CA LEU A 168 -6.69 10.90 11.25
C LEU A 168 -7.93 11.30 12.05
N ALA A 169 -9.08 10.74 11.66
CA ALA A 169 -10.36 10.98 12.32
C ALA A 169 -10.75 9.82 13.25
N PRO A 170 -11.71 10.03 14.16
CA PRO A 170 -12.26 8.97 15.01
C PRO A 170 -12.75 7.76 14.19
N ARG A 171 -12.78 6.59 14.83
CA ARG A 171 -13.19 5.37 14.15
C ARG A 171 -14.63 5.44 13.68
N VAL A 172 -14.87 5.03 12.44
CA VAL A 172 -16.20 4.94 11.82
C VAL A 172 -16.49 3.53 11.36
N LYS A 173 -17.78 3.20 11.24
CA LYS A 173 -18.23 1.95 10.62
C LYS A 173 -18.49 2.17 9.13
N ARG A 174 -17.99 1.27 8.29
CA ARG A 174 -18.17 1.33 6.84
C ARG A 174 -18.32 -0.07 6.25
N ALA A 175 -18.98 -0.19 5.10
CA ALA A 175 -18.94 -1.42 4.33
C ALA A 175 -17.61 -1.52 3.55
N ALA A 176 -16.97 -2.68 3.61
CA ALA A 176 -15.84 -3.04 2.78
C ALA A 176 -16.13 -4.31 1.99
N GLN A 177 -15.69 -4.35 0.74
CA GLN A 177 -15.84 -5.53 -0.12
C GLN A 177 -14.73 -6.54 0.20
N TYR A 178 -14.96 -7.81 -0.11
CA TYR A 178 -13.91 -8.83 -0.05
C TYR A 178 -14.12 -9.89 -1.13
N HIS A 179 -13.04 -10.58 -1.47
CA HIS A 179 -13.10 -11.72 -2.37
C HIS A 179 -12.20 -12.83 -1.86
N LYS A 180 -12.66 -14.08 -1.97
CA LYS A 180 -11.97 -15.27 -1.44
C LYS A 180 -10.53 -15.47 -1.92
N LYS A 181 -10.16 -14.88 -3.07
CA LYS A 181 -8.78 -14.92 -3.60
C LYS A 181 -7.88 -13.81 -3.09
N LEU A 182 -8.47 -12.73 -2.54
CA LEU A 182 -7.73 -11.70 -1.82
C LEU A 182 -7.65 -12.09 -0.34
N CYS A 183 -8.80 -12.14 0.33
CA CYS A 183 -8.92 -12.43 1.74
C CYS A 183 -10.32 -12.95 2.07
N ILE A 184 -10.41 -13.96 2.93
CA ILE A 184 -11.67 -14.42 3.55
C ILE A 184 -11.66 -13.92 4.99
N PRO A 185 -12.37 -12.84 5.33
CA PRO A 185 -12.43 -12.33 6.69
C PRO A 185 -13.35 -13.20 7.56
N SER A 186 -13.13 -13.12 8.87
CA SER A 186 -14.01 -13.62 9.93
C SER A 186 -14.36 -12.46 10.86
N VAL A 187 -15.51 -12.54 11.55
CA VAL A 187 -15.87 -11.55 12.57
C VAL A 187 -14.80 -11.54 13.67
N GLY A 188 -14.35 -10.36 14.06
CA GLY A 188 -13.27 -10.17 15.04
C GLY A 188 -11.86 -10.08 14.43
N ASP A 189 -11.68 -10.44 13.16
CA ASP A 189 -10.38 -10.27 12.49
C ASP A 189 -9.98 -8.79 12.42
N ILE A 190 -8.67 -8.56 12.49
CA ILE A 190 -8.06 -7.30 12.05
C ILE A 190 -7.59 -7.50 10.61
N VAL A 191 -7.95 -6.58 9.72
CA VAL A 191 -7.69 -6.69 8.29
C VAL A 191 -7.04 -5.43 7.73
N ALA A 192 -6.30 -5.60 6.63
CA ALA A 192 -5.82 -4.52 5.79
C ALA A 192 -6.87 -4.14 4.74
N LEU A 193 -7.11 -2.85 4.60
CA LEU A 193 -7.99 -2.27 3.61
C LEU A 193 -7.21 -1.51 2.54
N HIS A 194 -7.63 -1.63 1.29
CA HIS A 194 -7.13 -0.82 0.19
C HIS A 194 -8.28 -0.59 -0.82
N HIS A 195 -8.53 0.65 -1.22
CA HIS A 195 -9.62 1.03 -2.13
C HIS A 195 -11.02 0.51 -1.72
N GLY A 196 -11.29 0.40 -0.41
CA GLY A 196 -12.56 -0.12 0.11
C GLY A 196 -12.68 -1.65 0.08
N TRP A 197 -11.58 -2.37 -0.18
CA TRP A 197 -11.51 -3.82 -0.18
C TRP A 197 -10.65 -4.37 0.94
N ILE A 198 -11.08 -5.50 1.50
CA ILE A 198 -10.30 -6.31 2.43
C ILE A 198 -9.28 -7.10 1.62
N VAL A 199 -8.01 -6.75 1.77
CA VAL A 199 -6.90 -7.33 1.01
C VAL A 199 -6.05 -8.27 1.84
N ALA A 200 -6.02 -8.20 3.17
CA ALA A 200 -5.28 -9.20 3.97
C ALA A 200 -5.82 -9.28 5.40
N LYS A 201 -5.55 -10.39 6.10
CA LYS A 201 -5.60 -10.44 7.56
C LYS A 201 -4.30 -9.90 8.14
N LEU A 202 -4.40 -9.22 9.26
CA LEU A 202 -3.27 -8.66 10.01
C LEU A 202 -3.18 -9.34 11.37
N SER A 203 -1.96 -9.60 11.85
CA SER A 203 -1.76 -9.86 13.27
C SER A 203 -2.00 -8.58 14.07
N ARG A 204 -2.15 -8.73 15.40
CA ARG A 204 -2.26 -7.58 16.31
C ARG A 204 -1.03 -6.68 16.20
N ASP A 205 0.16 -7.26 16.16
CA ASP A 205 1.42 -6.51 16.08
C ASP A 205 1.55 -5.75 14.77
N GLN A 206 1.18 -6.37 13.64
CA GLN A 206 1.17 -5.70 12.35
C GLN A 206 0.21 -4.51 12.35
N ALA A 207 -1.00 -4.69 12.89
CA ALA A 207 -1.99 -3.63 12.96
C ALA A 207 -1.56 -2.49 13.88
N ALA A 208 -0.94 -2.80 15.03
CA ALA A 208 -0.43 -1.83 15.97
C ALA A 208 0.73 -1.02 15.38
N ALA A 209 1.71 -1.70 14.77
CA ALA A 209 2.86 -1.04 14.15
C ALA A 209 2.45 -0.16 12.96
N MET A 210 1.52 -0.65 12.12
CA MET A 210 0.98 0.14 11.01
C MET A 210 0.19 1.35 11.49
N ALA A 211 -0.60 1.21 12.58
CA ALA A 211 -1.33 2.33 13.17
C ALA A 211 -0.37 3.38 13.78
N ALA A 212 0.67 2.94 14.48
CA ALA A 212 1.69 3.83 15.04
C ALA A 212 2.42 4.61 13.94
N HIS A 213 2.88 3.92 12.89
CA HIS A 213 3.53 4.54 11.74
C HIS A 213 2.60 5.52 11.02
N THR A 214 1.34 5.14 10.80
CA THR A 214 0.34 6.00 10.16
C THR A 214 0.10 7.27 10.99
N LYS A 215 -0.03 7.14 12.31
CA LYS A 215 -0.23 8.26 13.22
C LYS A 215 0.95 9.22 13.18
N ASP A 216 2.16 8.70 13.40
CA ASP A 216 3.38 9.50 13.43
C ASP A 216 3.57 10.27 12.11
N LEU A 217 3.40 9.58 10.99
CA LEU A 217 3.61 10.18 9.67
C LEU A 217 2.54 11.22 9.31
N ILE A 218 1.26 11.00 9.67
CA ILE A 218 0.19 11.97 9.40
C ILE A 218 0.29 13.20 10.31
N GLU A 219 0.53 13.01 11.61
CA GLU A 219 0.63 14.12 12.57
C GLU A 219 1.81 15.04 12.27
N LYS A 220 2.94 14.48 11.81
CA LYS A 220 4.13 15.25 11.44
C LYS A 220 4.05 15.95 10.09
N ASN A 221 3.11 15.55 9.24
CA ASN A 221 3.00 16.05 7.87
C ASN A 221 1.61 16.64 7.57
N THR A 222 0.89 17.07 8.61
CA THR A 222 -0.32 17.86 8.45
C THR A 222 0.07 19.19 7.78
N VAL A 223 -0.46 19.42 6.59
CA VAL A 223 -0.29 20.66 5.82
C VAL A 223 -1.44 21.60 6.13
#